data_AF-A7RVB7-F1
#
_entry.id   AF-A7RVB7-F1
#
_cell.length_a   1.000
_cell.length_b   1.000
_cell.length_c   1.000
_cell.angle_alpha   90.00
_cell.angle_beta   90.00
_cell.angle_gamma   90.00
#
_symmetry.space_group_name_H-M   'P 1'
#
loop_
_entity.id
_entity.type
_entity.pdbx_description
1 polymer ?
#
loop_
_entity_poly.entity_id
_entity_poly.type
_entity_poly.pdbx_seq_one_letter_code
_entity_poly.pdbx_strand_id
1 'polypeptide(L)'
;ITDKLELLLSERERLYASWDTRKEELSEAYYLHVFLKDAKQVDSFTSSQEAVLLCAELGNSVDEVEFLLKKHENTEKLVLSQEEKLSALQVLGKELIDNQHNQSDMIRNRLSGVCDRREKLKAELDKRREKLQNSHKIMQFYQDVVETIADKQAACRHKKGLKIIRLSVLRLIQRL
;
A
#
# COMPACT_ATOMS: atom_id res chain seq x y z
N ILE A 1 -67.85 -20.37 -20.44
CA ILE A 1 -67.16 -19.06 -20.51
C ILE A 1 -66.37 -18.82 -19.23
N THR A 2 -66.96 -19.12 -18.07
CA THR A 2 -66.33 -19.17 -16.74
C THR A 2 -65.06 -20.01 -16.68
N ASP A 3 -65.08 -21.26 -17.14
CA ASP A 3 -63.92 -22.18 -17.00
C ASP A 3 -62.71 -21.70 -17.83
N LYS A 4 -62.97 -21.08 -18.99
CA LYS A 4 -61.93 -20.45 -19.80
C LYS A 4 -61.36 -19.20 -19.12
N LEU A 5 -62.19 -18.44 -18.42
CA LEU A 5 -61.75 -17.27 -17.64
C LEU A 5 -60.87 -17.70 -16.45
N GLU A 6 -61.28 -18.72 -15.70
CA GLU A 6 -60.47 -19.28 -14.60
C GLU A 6 -59.12 -19.80 -15.09
N LEU A 7 -59.12 -20.55 -16.20
CA LEU A 7 -57.88 -21.04 -16.80
C LEU A 7 -56.95 -19.90 -17.22
N LEU A 8 -57.46 -18.85 -17.87
CA LEU A 8 -56.67 -17.69 -18.26
C LEU A 8 -56.10 -16.92 -17.06
N LEU A 9 -56.85 -16.81 -15.96
CA LEU A 9 -56.35 -16.17 -14.74
C LEU A 9 -55.21 -16.97 -14.11
N SER A 10 -55.34 -18.30 -14.06
CA SER A 10 -54.29 -19.19 -13.54
C SER A 10 -53.02 -19.14 -14.38
N GLU A 11 -53.16 -19.10 -15.71
CA GLU A 11 -52.02 -18.99 -16.62
C GLU A 11 -51.31 -17.64 -16.50
N ARG A 12 -52.08 -16.56 -16.36
CA ARG A 12 -51.55 -15.22 -16.08
C ARG A 12 -50.75 -15.20 -14.78
N GLU A 13 -51.28 -15.80 -13.71
CA GLU A 13 -50.59 -15.86 -12.42
C GLU A 13 -49.30 -16.67 -12.50
N ARG A 14 -49.32 -17.82 -13.18
CA ARG A 14 -48.12 -18.62 -13.44
C ARG A 14 -47.07 -17.84 -14.23
N LEU A 15 -47.50 -17.08 -15.23
CA LEU A 15 -46.61 -16.23 -16.02
C LEU A 15 -45.95 -15.17 -15.13
N TYR A 16 -46.72 -14.46 -14.31
CA TYR A 16 -46.16 -13.45 -13.39
C TYR A 16 -45.20 -14.07 -12.38
N ALA A 17 -45.54 -15.21 -11.77
CA ALA A 17 -44.64 -15.90 -10.85
C ALA A 17 -43.31 -16.31 -11.52
N SER A 18 -43.37 -16.84 -12.75
CA SER A 18 -42.15 -17.20 -13.49
C SER A 18 -41.33 -15.98 -13.90
N TRP A 19 -41.98 -14.87 -14.23
CA TRP A 19 -41.32 -13.59 -14.52
C TRP A 19 -40.59 -13.05 -13.29
N ASP A 20 -41.25 -13.03 -12.12
CA ASP A 20 -40.67 -12.52 -10.88
C ASP A 20 -39.47 -13.36 -10.44
N THR A 21 -39.60 -14.69 -10.50
CA THR A 21 -38.48 -15.61 -10.23
C THR A 21 -37.29 -15.31 -11.16
N ARG A 22 -37.55 -15.15 -12.46
CA ARG A 22 -36.48 -14.88 -13.43
C ARG A 22 -35.81 -13.53 -13.20
N LYS A 23 -36.58 -12.53 -12.78
CA LYS A 23 -36.08 -11.20 -12.43
C LYS A 23 -35.17 -11.25 -11.21
N GLU A 24 -35.55 -12.01 -10.18
CA GLU A 24 -34.73 -12.23 -8.98
C GLU A 24 -33.42 -12.93 -9.31
N GLU A 25 -33.46 -14.05 -10.06
CA GLU A 25 -32.25 -14.77 -10.50
C GLU A 25 -31.27 -13.87 -11.27
N LEU A 26 -31.80 -13.04 -12.17
CA LEU A 26 -30.97 -12.13 -12.97
C LEU A 26 -30.35 -11.03 -12.11
N SER A 27 -31.10 -10.51 -11.14
CA SER A 27 -30.63 -9.52 -10.18
C SER A 27 -29.50 -10.08 -9.31
N GLU A 28 -29.68 -11.27 -8.75
CA GLU A 28 -28.66 -11.99 -7.97
C GLU A 28 -27.37 -12.21 -8.77
N ALA A 29 -27.51 -12.75 -10.00
CA ALA A 29 -26.38 -12.98 -10.88
C ALA A 29 -25.64 -11.68 -11.23
N TYR A 30 -26.37 -10.59 -11.46
CA TYR A 30 -25.79 -9.28 -11.71
C TYR A 30 -24.94 -8.79 -10.53
N TYR A 31 -25.48 -8.80 -9.31
CA TYR A 31 -24.74 -8.33 -8.14
C TYR A 31 -23.52 -9.20 -7.83
N LEU A 32 -23.63 -10.52 -8.00
CA LEU A 32 -22.47 -11.40 -7.90
C LEU A 32 -21.38 -11.02 -8.92
N HIS A 33 -21.75 -10.77 -10.18
CA HIS A 33 -20.79 -10.35 -11.19
C HIS A 33 -20.11 -9.02 -10.84
N VAL A 34 -20.87 -8.05 -10.32
CA VAL A 34 -20.31 -6.78 -9.83
C VAL A 34 -19.30 -7.04 -8.71
N PHE A 35 -19.67 -7.84 -7.70
CA PHE A 35 -18.79 -8.22 -6.60
C PHE A 35 -17.48 -8.86 -7.08
N LEU A 36 -17.56 -9.84 -7.99
CA LEU A 36 -16.37 -10.56 -8.48
C LEU A 36 -15.45 -9.65 -9.29
N LYS A 37 -16.03 -8.76 -10.10
CA LYS A 37 -15.28 -7.78 -10.88
C LYS A 37 -14.57 -6.79 -9.96
N ASP A 38 -15.25 -6.28 -8.92
CA ASP A 38 -14.67 -5.34 -7.97
C ASP A 38 -13.59 -6.01 -7.10
N ALA A 39 -13.82 -7.25 -6.65
CA ALA A 39 -12.81 -8.05 -5.95
C ALA A 39 -11.55 -8.25 -6.81
N LYS A 40 -11.71 -8.54 -8.11
CA LYS A 40 -10.58 -8.66 -9.05
C LYS A 40 -9.82 -7.35 -9.21
N GLN A 41 -10.52 -6.21 -9.21
CA GLN A 41 -9.89 -4.90 -9.30
C GLN A 41 -9.05 -4.60 -8.05
N VAL A 42 -9.58 -4.88 -6.87
CA VAL A 42 -8.86 -4.74 -5.59
C VAL A 42 -7.64 -5.66 -5.57
N ASP A 43 -7.77 -6.91 -6.02
CA ASP A 43 -6.66 -7.86 -6.10
C ASP A 43 -5.58 -7.40 -7.08
N SER A 44 -5.96 -6.94 -8.27
CA SER A 44 -5.00 -6.50 -9.29
C SER A 44 -4.19 -5.30 -8.80
N PHE A 45 -4.85 -4.36 -8.12
CA PHE A 45 -4.17 -3.25 -7.46
C PHE A 45 -3.22 -3.75 -6.37
N THR A 46 -3.67 -4.65 -5.50
CA THR A 46 -2.86 -5.21 -4.41
C THR A 46 -1.61 -5.94 -4.97
N SER A 47 -1.78 -6.77 -6.01
CA SER A 47 -0.67 -7.42 -6.73
C SER A 47 0.36 -6.42 -7.25
N SER A 48 -0.07 -5.28 -7.80
CA SER A 48 0.85 -4.25 -8.30
C SER A 48 1.69 -3.63 -7.19
N GLN A 49 1.10 -3.42 -6.01
CA GLN A 49 1.82 -2.84 -4.88
C GLN A 49 2.78 -3.86 -4.26
N GLU A 50 2.38 -5.13 -4.18
CA GLU A 50 3.26 -6.23 -3.77
C GLU A 50 4.49 -6.33 -4.69
N ALA A 51 4.30 -6.23 -6.02
CA ALA A 51 5.40 -6.22 -6.97
C ALA A 51 6.36 -5.04 -6.76
N VAL A 52 5.83 -3.87 -6.42
CA VAL A 52 6.66 -2.71 -6.04
C VAL A 52 7.50 -3.04 -4.81
N LEU A 53 6.94 -3.71 -3.79
CA LEU A 53 7.68 -4.06 -2.57
C LEU A 53 8.77 -5.12 -2.78
N LEU A 54 8.54 -6.08 -3.67
CA LEU A 54 9.51 -7.13 -3.98
C LEU A 54 10.81 -6.60 -4.59
N CYS A 55 10.72 -5.53 -5.39
CA CYS A 55 11.86 -4.96 -6.11
C CYS A 55 12.50 -3.77 -5.38
N ALA A 56 12.24 -3.58 -4.09
CA ALA A 56 12.48 -2.30 -3.45
C ALA A 56 13.69 -2.29 -2.51
N GLU A 57 14.67 -1.45 -2.87
CA GLU A 57 15.96 -1.29 -2.21
C GLU A 57 15.92 -0.41 -0.94
N LEU A 58 17.02 -0.40 -0.16
CA LEU A 58 17.16 0.38 1.08
C LEU A 58 18.03 1.64 0.95
N GLY A 59 18.71 1.84 -0.19
CA GLY A 59 19.58 3.01 -0.48
C GLY A 59 20.93 2.99 0.24
N ASN A 60 21.92 3.69 -0.33
CA ASN A 60 23.32 3.71 0.17
C ASN A 60 23.83 5.12 0.54
N SER A 61 22.98 6.14 0.45
CA SER A 61 23.29 7.52 0.82
C SER A 61 22.08 8.16 1.49
N VAL A 62 22.29 9.15 2.37
CA VAL A 62 21.20 9.87 3.07
C VAL A 62 20.16 10.39 2.06
N ASP A 63 20.60 11.05 0.98
CA ASP A 63 19.70 11.58 -0.06
C ASP A 63 18.89 10.49 -0.75
N GLU A 64 19.50 9.34 -1.02
CA GLU A 64 18.84 8.20 -1.67
C GLU A 64 17.79 7.58 -0.74
N VAL A 65 18.12 7.39 0.55
CA VAL A 65 17.18 6.85 1.52
C VAL A 65 16.01 7.82 1.74
N GLU A 66 16.24 9.13 1.80
CA GLU A 66 15.17 10.13 1.91
C GLU A 66 14.24 10.13 0.70
N PHE A 67 14.81 10.01 -0.51
CA PHE A 67 14.03 9.85 -1.72
C PHE A 67 13.16 8.56 -1.67
N LEU A 68 13.74 7.44 -1.23
CA LEU A 68 13.02 6.17 -1.09
C LEU A 68 11.93 6.23 -0.02
N LEU A 69 12.15 6.93 1.09
CA LEU A 69 11.14 7.19 2.13
C LEU A 69 9.97 7.98 1.54
N LYS A 70 10.24 9.08 0.84
CA LYS A 70 9.18 9.88 0.19
C LYS A 70 8.39 9.08 -0.85
N LYS A 71 9.08 8.25 -1.64
CA LYS A 71 8.42 7.34 -2.59
C LYS A 71 7.53 6.33 -1.86
N HIS A 72 7.99 5.78 -0.75
CA HIS A 72 7.23 4.84 0.06
C HIS A 72 5.99 5.48 0.69
N GLU A 73 6.10 6.71 1.21
CA GLU A 73 4.95 7.47 1.72
C GLU A 73 3.88 7.71 0.65
N ASN A 74 4.29 7.92 -0.61
CA ASN A 74 3.34 8.03 -1.72
C ASN A 74 2.61 6.70 -1.97
N THR A 75 3.31 5.56 -1.87
CA THR A 75 2.70 4.23 -1.95
C THR A 75 1.70 4.01 -0.82
N GLU A 76 2.04 4.36 0.42
CA GLU A 76 1.11 4.26 1.56
C GLU A 76 -0.15 5.11 1.33
N LYS A 77 0.01 6.37 0.89
CA LYS A 77 -1.12 7.25 0.55
C LYS A 77 -1.99 6.67 -0.56
N LEU A 78 -1.38 6.06 -1.58
CA LEU A 78 -2.11 5.41 -2.66
C LEU A 78 -2.93 4.23 -2.14
N VAL A 79 -2.36 3.39 -1.28
CA VAL A 79 -3.09 2.28 -0.64
C VAL A 79 -4.24 2.80 0.21
N LEU A 80 -4.01 3.85 1.02
CA LEU A 80 -5.05 4.50 1.83
C LEU A 80 -6.20 5.05 0.98
N SER A 81 -5.90 5.66 -0.17
CA SER A 81 -6.93 6.18 -1.09
C SER A 81 -7.83 5.09 -1.69
N GLN A 82 -7.40 3.82 -1.63
CA GLN A 82 -8.14 2.67 -2.13
C GLN A 82 -8.92 1.91 -1.04
N GLU A 83 -8.90 2.38 0.21
CA GLU A 83 -9.62 1.73 1.30
C GLU A 83 -11.14 1.86 1.15
N GLU A 84 -11.62 2.95 0.57
CA GLU A 84 -13.05 3.15 0.30
C GLU A 84 -13.61 2.05 -0.63
N LYS A 85 -12.87 1.64 -1.67
CA LYS A 85 -13.34 0.56 -2.56
C LYS A 85 -13.32 -0.80 -1.89
N LEU A 86 -12.36 -1.05 -1.00
CA LEU A 86 -12.38 -2.28 -0.20
C LEU A 86 -13.59 -2.28 0.75
N SER A 87 -13.89 -1.14 1.39
CA SER A 87 -15.08 -0.99 2.22
C SER A 87 -16.37 -1.21 1.42
N ALA A 88 -16.49 -0.62 0.22
CA ALA A 88 -17.64 -0.83 -0.65
C ALA A 88 -17.80 -2.30 -1.06
N LEU A 89 -16.70 -3.00 -1.34
CA LEU A 89 -16.70 -4.44 -1.63
C LEU A 89 -17.16 -5.26 -0.42
N GLN A 90 -16.75 -4.89 0.80
CA GLN A 90 -17.20 -5.54 2.03
C GLN A 90 -18.69 -5.36 2.27
N VAL A 91 -19.22 -4.15 2.05
CA VAL A 91 -20.66 -3.86 2.16
C VAL A 91 -21.45 -4.71 1.17
N LEU A 92 -21.08 -4.69 -0.12
CA LEU A 92 -21.76 -5.48 -1.15
C LEU A 92 -21.67 -6.99 -0.86
N GLY A 93 -20.50 -7.48 -0.45
CA GLY A 93 -20.32 -8.88 -0.10
C GLY A 93 -21.18 -9.31 1.09
N LYS A 94 -21.33 -8.43 2.09
CA LYS A 94 -22.19 -8.68 3.24
C LYS A 94 -23.67 -8.67 2.86
N GLU A 95 -24.11 -7.69 2.08
CA GLU A 95 -25.50 -7.63 1.58
C GLU A 95 -25.88 -8.89 0.80
N LEU A 96 -24.98 -9.41 -0.06
CA LEU A 96 -25.24 -10.66 -0.79
C LEU A 96 -25.35 -11.89 0.13
N ILE A 97 -24.57 -11.94 1.21
CA ILE A 97 -24.65 -13.01 2.20
C ILE A 97 -25.93 -12.89 3.04
N ASP A 98 -26.29 -11.68 3.46
CA ASP A 98 -27.48 -11.41 4.28
C ASP A 98 -28.77 -11.70 3.49
N ASN A 99 -28.76 -11.48 2.18
CA ASN A 99 -29.83 -11.87 1.26
C ASN A 99 -29.89 -13.39 0.95
N GLN A 100 -29.09 -14.21 1.63
CA GLN A 100 -29.04 -15.68 1.45
C GLN A 100 -28.76 -16.13 0.02
N HIS A 101 -27.90 -15.39 -0.70
CA HIS A 101 -27.52 -15.76 -2.06
C HIS A 101 -26.99 -17.21 -2.10
N ASN A 102 -27.34 -17.95 -3.16
CA ASN A 102 -27.01 -19.38 -3.34
C ASN A 102 -25.50 -19.71 -3.21
N GLN A 103 -24.64 -18.71 -3.37
CA GLN A 103 -23.17 -18.82 -3.32
C GLN A 103 -22.54 -18.08 -2.13
N SER A 104 -23.29 -17.87 -1.05
CA SER A 104 -22.85 -17.11 0.14
C SER A 104 -21.51 -17.58 0.70
N ASP A 105 -21.23 -18.88 0.74
CA ASP A 105 -19.96 -19.41 1.24
C ASP A 105 -18.77 -19.03 0.36
N MET A 106 -18.96 -19.03 -0.97
CA MET A 106 -17.94 -18.60 -1.93
C MET A 106 -17.67 -17.10 -1.80
N ILE A 107 -18.71 -16.29 -1.65
CA ILE A 107 -18.61 -14.84 -1.43
C ILE A 107 -17.85 -14.56 -0.14
N ARG A 108 -18.19 -15.25 0.96
CA ARG A 108 -17.52 -15.11 2.26
C ARG A 108 -16.04 -15.43 2.18
N ASN A 109 -15.69 -16.58 1.59
CA ASN A 109 -14.30 -17.01 1.43
C ASN A 109 -13.51 -16.03 0.55
N ARG A 110 -14.13 -15.55 -0.53
CA ARG A 110 -13.51 -14.58 -1.43
C ARG A 110 -13.28 -13.24 -0.74
N LEU A 111 -14.26 -12.75 0.01
CA LEU A 111 -14.16 -11.49 0.73
C LEU A 111 -13.07 -11.55 1.81
N SER A 112 -13.03 -12.64 2.60
CA SER A 112 -11.97 -12.88 3.60
C SER A 112 -10.60 -12.84 2.93
N GLY A 113 -10.40 -13.60 1.84
CA GLY A 113 -9.10 -13.65 1.17
C GLY A 113 -8.62 -12.30 0.65
N VAL A 114 -9.52 -11.46 0.12
CA VAL A 114 -9.18 -10.09 -0.32
C VAL A 114 -8.81 -9.20 0.87
N CYS A 115 -9.53 -9.29 1.99
CA CYS A 115 -9.24 -8.52 3.20
C CYS A 115 -7.91 -8.94 3.82
N ASP A 116 -7.71 -10.25 4.02
CA ASP A 116 -6.48 -10.81 4.59
C ASP A 116 -5.25 -10.41 3.77
N ARG A 117 -5.37 -10.43 2.43
CA ARG A 117 -4.31 -10.00 1.54
C ARG A 117 -4.02 -8.50 1.66
N ARG A 118 -5.05 -7.66 1.79
CA ARG A 118 -4.87 -6.22 2.02
C ARG A 118 -4.17 -5.96 3.35
N GLU A 119 -4.56 -6.65 4.41
CA GLU A 119 -3.92 -6.52 5.72
C GLU A 119 -2.45 -6.94 5.68
N LYS A 120 -2.13 -8.05 5.00
CA LYS A 120 -0.75 -8.46 4.76
C LYS A 120 0.06 -7.39 4.02
N LEU A 121 -0.51 -6.79 2.97
CA LEU A 121 0.15 -5.69 2.25
C LEU A 121 0.45 -4.52 3.19
N LYS A 122 -0.51 -4.10 4.02
CA LYS A 122 -0.30 -3.02 5.01
C LYS A 122 0.82 -3.35 5.98
N ALA A 123 0.84 -4.58 6.52
CA ALA A 123 1.90 -5.02 7.43
C ALA A 123 3.29 -5.02 6.75
N GLU A 124 3.39 -5.41 5.48
CA GLU A 124 4.65 -5.35 4.73
C GLU A 124 5.08 -3.90 4.41
N LEU A 125 4.13 -2.99 4.21
CA LEU A 125 4.43 -1.55 4.08
C LEU A 125 5.03 -1.01 5.39
N ASP A 126 4.40 -1.30 6.53
CA ASP A 126 4.89 -0.83 7.84
C ASP A 126 6.31 -1.36 8.13
N LYS A 127 6.54 -2.66 7.91
CA LYS A 127 7.89 -3.25 8.04
C LYS A 127 8.91 -2.57 7.13
N ARG A 128 8.52 -2.23 5.91
CA ARG A 128 9.40 -1.54 4.97
C ARG A 128 9.72 -0.13 5.46
N ARG A 129 8.74 0.60 5.99
CA ARG A 129 8.94 1.92 6.59
C ARG A 129 9.99 1.87 7.69
N GLU A 130 9.87 0.92 8.62
CA GLU A 130 10.84 0.74 9.70
C GLU A 130 12.25 0.46 9.17
N LYS A 131 12.38 -0.42 8.16
CA LYS A 131 13.68 -0.72 7.53
C LYS A 131 14.30 0.52 6.88
N LEU A 132 13.52 1.32 6.15
CA LEU A 132 14.00 2.55 5.53
C LEU A 132 14.41 3.60 6.57
N GLN A 133 13.64 3.76 7.64
CA GLN A 133 14.00 4.67 8.73
C GLN A 133 15.27 4.23 9.46
N ASN A 134 15.47 2.92 9.66
CA ASN A 134 16.70 2.40 10.23
C ASN A 134 17.89 2.61 9.29
N SER A 135 17.72 2.37 7.98
CA SER A 135 18.73 2.68 6.96
C SER A 135 19.12 4.17 7.01
N HIS A 136 18.13 5.07 7.08
CA HIS A 136 18.35 6.51 7.15
C HIS A 136 19.20 6.91 8.36
N LYS A 137 18.84 6.42 9.56
CA LYS A 137 19.62 6.67 10.79
C LYS A 137 21.07 6.18 10.68
N ILE A 138 21.28 5.01 10.08
CA ILE A 138 22.62 4.45 9.86
C ILE A 138 23.42 5.35 8.92
N MET A 139 22.82 5.79 7.80
CA MET A 139 23.49 6.65 6.83
C MET A 139 23.82 8.03 7.41
N GLN A 140 22.91 8.61 8.19
CA GLN A 140 23.16 9.86 8.93
C GLN A 140 24.35 9.71 9.88
N PHE A 141 24.39 8.63 10.66
CA PHE A 141 25.52 8.36 11.55
C PHE A 141 26.85 8.26 10.80
N TYR A 142 26.90 7.58 9.65
CA TYR A 142 28.11 7.52 8.84
C TYR A 142 28.54 8.89 8.34
N GLN A 143 27.60 9.72 7.88
CA GLN A 143 27.88 11.09 7.46
C GLN A 143 28.44 11.93 8.60
N ASP A 144 27.83 11.87 9.79
CA ASP A 144 28.28 12.58 10.99
C ASP A 144 29.71 12.15 11.41
N VAL A 145 30.00 10.84 11.35
CA VAL A 145 31.34 10.32 11.62
C VAL A 145 32.36 10.85 10.61
N VAL A 146 32.02 10.88 9.33
CA VAL A 146 32.91 11.40 8.28
C VAL A 146 33.17 12.89 8.47
N GLU A 147 32.14 13.69 8.75
CA GLU A 147 32.24 15.13 8.99
C GLU A 147 33.12 15.42 10.21
N THR A 148 32.86 14.77 11.35
CA THR A 148 33.64 14.97 12.57
C THR A 148 35.12 14.56 12.42
N ILE A 149 35.42 13.54 11.62
CA ILE A 149 36.80 13.17 11.29
C ILE A 149 37.45 14.26 10.43
N ALA A 150 36.76 14.75 9.40
CA ALA A 150 37.27 15.80 8.52
C ALA A 150 37.60 17.09 9.30
N ASP A 151 36.73 17.48 10.22
CA ASP A 151 36.91 18.65 11.10
C ASP A 151 38.12 18.50 12.02
N LYS A 152 38.26 17.34 12.68
CA LYS A 152 39.42 17.05 13.53
C LYS A 152 40.72 17.07 12.72
N GLN A 153 40.70 16.53 11.51
CA GLN A 153 41.86 16.56 10.61
C GLN A 153 42.20 18.00 10.17
N ALA A 154 41.20 18.82 9.84
CA ALA A 154 41.37 20.22 9.48
C ALA A 154 41.98 21.03 10.65
N ALA A 155 41.46 20.86 11.86
CA ALA A 155 42.00 21.48 13.06
C ALA A 155 43.45 21.07 13.34
N CYS A 156 43.79 19.78 13.14
CA CYS A 156 45.16 19.29 13.26
C CYS A 156 46.10 19.92 12.23
N ARG A 157 45.67 20.02 10.96
CA ARG A 157 46.44 20.69 9.89
C ARG A 157 46.71 22.15 10.24
N HIS A 158 45.69 22.87 10.71
CA HIS A 158 45.80 24.27 11.13
C HIS A 158 46.81 24.47 12.26
N LYS A 159 46.74 23.66 13.34
CA LYS A 159 47.71 23.73 14.46
C LYS A 159 49.15 23.45 14.03
N LYS A 160 49.37 22.51 13.11
CA LYS A 160 50.70 22.23 12.53
C LYS A 160 51.21 23.43 11.71
N GLY A 161 50.36 24.05 10.90
CA GLY A 161 50.68 25.25 10.14
C GLY A 161 51.11 26.43 11.03
N LEU A 162 50.35 26.72 12.09
CA LEU A 162 50.69 27.76 13.06
C LEU A 162 52.06 27.54 13.73
N LYS A 163 52.42 26.30 14.08
CA LYS A 163 53.74 25.97 14.63
C LYS A 163 54.86 26.24 13.62
N ILE A 164 54.67 25.89 12.35
CA ILE A 164 55.65 26.12 11.28
C ILE A 164 55.86 27.63 11.10
N ILE A 165 54.77 28.40 10.99
CA ILE A 165 54.84 29.87 10.85
C ILE A 165 55.56 30.48 12.05
N ARG A 166 55.20 30.09 13.28
CA ARG A 166 55.85 30.57 14.51
C ARG A 166 57.36 30.30 14.51
N LEU A 167 57.80 29.11 14.11
CA LEU A 167 59.22 28.74 14.02
C LEU A 167 59.96 29.53 12.93
N SER A 168 59.31 29.82 11.80
CA SER A 168 59.89 30.62 10.73
C SER A 168 60.03 32.09 11.12
N VAL A 169 59.01 32.67 11.78
CA VAL A 169 59.06 34.04 12.31
C VAL A 169 60.13 34.17 13.40
N LEU A 170 60.21 33.23 14.34
CA LEU A 170 61.28 33.20 15.36
C LEU A 170 62.68 33.16 14.72
N ARG A 171 62.88 32.33 13.70
CA ARG A 171 64.15 32.25 12.97
C ARG A 171 64.48 33.54 12.21
N LEU A 172 63.48 34.25 11.69
CA LEU A 172 63.69 35.54 11.01
C LEU A 172 64.07 36.63 12.02
N ILE A 173 63.37 36.69 13.16
CA ILE A 173 63.68 37.63 14.25
C ILE A 173 65.10 37.39 14.79
N GLN A 174 65.53 36.13 14.93
CA GLN A 174 66.89 35.79 15.40
C GLN A 174 68.01 36.11 14.39
N ARG A 175 67.68 36.41 13.13
CA ARG A 175 68.65 36.77 12.08
C ARG A 175 68.74 38.27 11.84
N LEU A 176 67.84 39.06 12.43
CA LEU A 176 67.87 40.52 12.46
C LEU A 176 68.58 40.99 13.73
#